data_AF-A0A0A0LGI9-F1
#
_entry.id   AF-A0A0A0LGI9-F1
#
_cell.length_a   1.000
_cell.length_b   1.000
_cell.length_c   1.000
_cell.angle_alpha   90.00
_cell.angle_beta   90.00
_cell.angle_gamma   90.00
#
_symmetry.space_group_name_H-M   'P 1'
#
loop_
_entity.id
_entity.type
_entity.pdbx_description
1 polymer ?
#
loop_
_entity_poly.entity_id
_entity_poly.type
_entity_poly.pdbx_seq_one_letter_code
_entity_poly.pdbx_strand_id
1 'polypeptide(L)'
;MYTLGVFVLLSFTIFIFKFVYSNFWVPWRIQTHFQKQGITGPRYLPIIGNATDMRRMYMEAQAKTIPLTHDIICRVLPYIHQWSMEYGKMFVYWFGPKPRLTISDPVMIKEILTNTGGPFRKVGFTPVSKLLFGEGLVGLEDEQWVVHRRIANQAFTIDRVKGWLPEITLSVRNVLDKWEEMKEGMEEFEVDVHKQLRLLTADVISRTAFGSNFEEGKRIFNLQEQQMNHFLQAVSSVYIPGYRFLPTKMNRERDRLEKETRASIKALVESEKNRKERENSTNLLSLLLSSYKNQNGEIENLEVDEVVNECKTFYFAGMETTANLLTWALLLLAEHQEWQDRAREEVINVCGQKTPPTADNLTELKLVSIKSQ
;
A
#
# COMPACT_ATOMS: atom_id res chain seq x y z
N MET A 1 35.42 7.53 -38.19
CA MET A 1 34.15 6.91 -38.65
C MET A 1 34.13 5.40 -38.46
N TYR A 2 35.16 4.64 -38.88
CA TYR A 2 35.21 3.18 -38.72
C TYR A 2 35.10 2.67 -37.27
N THR A 3 35.77 3.32 -36.32
CA THR A 3 35.71 2.95 -34.89
C THR A 3 34.32 3.13 -34.28
N LEU A 4 33.59 4.17 -34.68
CA LEU A 4 32.21 4.41 -34.24
C LEU A 4 31.25 3.36 -34.81
N GLY A 5 31.43 2.97 -36.08
CA GLY A 5 30.63 1.91 -36.71
C GLY A 5 30.81 0.54 -36.05
N VAL A 6 32.05 0.17 -35.72
CA VAL A 6 32.36 -1.08 -34.99
C VAL A 6 31.73 -1.06 -33.59
N PHE A 7 31.82 0.06 -32.87
CA PHE A 7 31.21 0.19 -31.54
C PHE A 7 29.69 0.07 -31.58
N VAL A 8 29.03 0.72 -32.56
CA VAL A 8 27.58 0.62 -32.74
C VAL A 8 27.15 -0.81 -33.06
N LEU A 9 27.87 -1.49 -33.95
CA LEU A 9 27.55 -2.87 -34.33
C LEU A 9 27.78 -3.86 -33.18
N LEU A 10 28.85 -3.68 -32.41
CA LEU A 10 29.10 -4.46 -31.18
C LEU A 10 28.00 -4.24 -30.15
N SER A 11 27.60 -2.99 -29.89
CA SER A 11 26.53 -2.64 -28.97
C SER A 11 25.19 -3.26 -29.39
N PHE A 12 24.86 -3.18 -30.68
CA PHE A 12 23.65 -3.78 -31.24
C PHE A 12 23.66 -5.32 -31.12
N THR A 13 24.80 -5.95 -31.38
CA THR A 13 24.96 -7.41 -31.23
C THR A 13 24.80 -7.84 -29.77
N ILE A 14 25.41 -7.11 -28.83
CA ILE A 14 25.24 -7.35 -27.39
C ILE A 14 23.78 -7.18 -26.98
N PHE A 15 23.10 -6.17 -27.53
CA PHE A 15 21.68 -5.93 -27.27
C PHE A 15 20.81 -7.09 -27.76
N ILE A 16 21.00 -7.56 -29.00
CA ILE A 16 20.28 -8.72 -29.54
C ILE A 16 20.53 -9.95 -28.69
N PHE A 17 21.80 -10.22 -28.34
CA PHE A 17 22.15 -11.38 -27.52
C PHE A 17 21.46 -11.32 -26.14
N LYS A 18 21.53 -10.17 -25.47
CA LYS A 18 20.82 -9.96 -24.19
C LYS A 18 19.31 -10.10 -24.34
N PHE A 19 18.74 -9.60 -25.43
CA PHE A 19 17.31 -9.70 -25.72
C PHE A 19 16.88 -11.16 -25.91
N VAL A 20 17.60 -11.93 -26.72
CA VAL A 20 17.33 -13.36 -26.97
C VAL A 20 17.52 -14.17 -25.69
N TYR A 21 18.62 -13.93 -24.97
CA TYR A 21 18.90 -14.60 -23.71
C TYR A 21 17.80 -14.36 -22.67
N SER A 22 17.38 -13.10 -22.48
CA SER A 22 16.39 -12.71 -21.47
C SER A 22 14.96 -13.13 -21.83
N ASN A 23 14.57 -13.06 -23.11
CA ASN A 23 13.18 -13.31 -23.53
C ASN A 23 12.94 -14.74 -24.04
N PHE A 24 13.96 -15.54 -24.31
CA PHE A 24 13.76 -16.91 -24.82
C PHE A 24 14.50 -17.94 -23.97
N TRP A 25 15.82 -17.77 -23.80
CA TRP A 25 16.63 -18.78 -23.11
C TRP A 25 16.30 -18.90 -21.61
N VAL A 26 16.26 -17.77 -20.89
CA VAL A 26 15.94 -17.75 -19.45
C VAL A 26 14.53 -18.30 -19.19
N PRO A 27 13.47 -17.84 -19.90
CA PRO A 27 12.13 -18.38 -19.71
C PRO A 27 12.05 -19.89 -19.98
N TRP A 28 12.63 -20.36 -21.09
CA TRP A 28 12.65 -21.78 -21.43
C TRP A 28 13.35 -22.63 -20.37
N ARG A 29 14.52 -22.19 -19.89
CA ARG A 29 15.28 -22.90 -18.85
C ARG A 29 14.50 -23.01 -17.54
N ILE A 30 13.89 -21.91 -17.10
CA ILE A 30 13.13 -21.87 -15.85
C ILE A 30 11.84 -22.70 -15.96
N GLN A 31 11.12 -22.59 -17.08
CA GLN A 31 9.94 -23.41 -17.34
C GLN A 31 10.27 -24.90 -17.30
N THR A 32 11.36 -25.31 -17.95
CA THR A 32 11.83 -26.70 -17.93
C THR A 32 12.23 -27.16 -16.52
N HIS A 33 12.84 -26.28 -15.73
CA HIS A 33 13.22 -26.59 -14.34
C HIS A 33 12.02 -26.89 -13.44
N PHE A 34 10.95 -26.09 -13.53
CA PHE A 34 9.72 -26.31 -12.76
C PHE A 34 8.90 -27.48 -13.29
N GLN A 35 8.84 -27.67 -14.60
CA GLN A 35 8.16 -28.82 -15.21
C GLN A 35 8.75 -30.16 -14.73
N LYS A 36 10.08 -30.25 -14.56
CA LYS A 36 10.75 -31.44 -13.99
C LYS A 36 10.34 -31.73 -12.55
N GLN A 37 9.85 -30.74 -11.81
CA GLN A 37 9.33 -30.87 -10.45
C GLN A 37 7.81 -31.06 -10.41
N GLY A 38 7.16 -31.24 -11.56
CA GLY A 38 5.71 -31.37 -11.67
C GLY A 38 4.95 -30.04 -11.53
N ILE A 39 5.64 -28.90 -11.49
CA ILE A 39 5.00 -27.58 -11.41
C ILE A 39 4.85 -27.02 -12.82
N THR A 40 3.61 -26.92 -13.27
CA THR A 40 3.23 -26.40 -14.60
C THR A 40 2.54 -25.04 -14.49
N GLY A 41 2.08 -24.49 -15.61
CA GLY A 41 1.37 -23.23 -15.64
C GLY A 41 1.07 -22.77 -17.07
N PRO A 42 0.48 -21.59 -17.24
CA PRO A 42 0.10 -21.08 -18.56
C PRO A 42 1.34 -20.91 -19.44
N ARG A 43 1.14 -21.08 -20.76
CA ARG A 43 2.22 -20.97 -21.74
C ARG A 43 2.85 -19.59 -21.73
N TYR A 44 4.18 -19.53 -21.77
CA TYR A 44 4.93 -18.28 -21.92
C TYR A 44 4.77 -17.70 -23.34
N LEU A 45 4.47 -16.40 -23.43
CA LEU A 45 4.53 -15.62 -24.67
C LEU A 45 5.73 -14.66 -24.60
N PRO A 46 6.61 -14.61 -25.63
CA PRO A 46 7.77 -13.72 -25.63
C PRO A 46 7.40 -12.26 -25.35
N ILE A 47 8.25 -11.55 -24.60
CA ILE A 47 8.13 -10.13 -24.22
C ILE A 47 6.99 -9.83 -23.24
N ILE A 48 5.77 -10.34 -23.48
CA ILE A 48 4.55 -9.97 -22.74
C ILE A 48 4.23 -10.97 -21.61
N GLY A 49 4.69 -12.22 -21.73
CA GLY A 49 4.32 -13.29 -20.80
C GLY A 49 2.81 -13.54 -20.85
N ASN A 50 2.16 -13.61 -19.69
CA ASN A 50 0.72 -13.81 -19.56
C ASN A 50 -0.05 -12.51 -19.27
N ALA A 51 0.57 -11.35 -19.41
CA ALA A 51 -0.03 -10.08 -19.00
C ALA A 51 -1.33 -9.75 -19.77
N THR A 52 -1.46 -10.16 -21.03
CA THR A 52 -2.69 -10.00 -21.82
C THR A 52 -3.83 -10.85 -21.29
N ASP A 53 -3.57 -12.11 -20.94
CA ASP A 53 -4.57 -13.02 -20.36
C ASP A 53 -5.01 -12.53 -18.98
N MET A 54 -4.04 -12.15 -18.14
CA MET A 54 -4.31 -11.56 -16.82
C MET A 54 -5.23 -10.35 -16.93
N ARG A 55 -4.94 -9.42 -17.87
CA ARG A 55 -5.77 -8.24 -18.09
C ARG A 55 -7.16 -8.60 -18.59
N ARG A 56 -7.27 -9.54 -19.53
CA ARG A 56 -8.56 -10.01 -20.05
C ARG A 56 -9.43 -10.60 -18.93
N MET A 57 -8.89 -11.55 -18.17
CA MET A 57 -9.59 -12.18 -17.04
C MET A 57 -10.02 -11.14 -15.98
N TYR A 58 -9.18 -10.15 -15.72
CA TYR A 58 -9.49 -9.05 -14.80
C TYR A 58 -10.64 -8.17 -15.32
N MET A 59 -10.65 -7.82 -16.61
CA MET A 59 -11.75 -7.06 -17.23
C MET A 59 -13.06 -7.86 -17.24
N GLU A 60 -13.00 -9.15 -17.57
CA GLU A 60 -14.17 -10.06 -17.54
C GLU A 60 -14.76 -10.19 -16.13
N ALA A 61 -13.92 -10.26 -15.10
CA ALA A 61 -14.36 -10.27 -13.70
C ALA A 61 -14.92 -8.91 -13.27
N GLN A 62 -14.35 -7.80 -13.74
CA GLN A 62 -14.81 -6.45 -13.45
C GLN A 62 -16.15 -6.08 -14.08
N ALA A 63 -16.48 -6.67 -15.22
CA ALA A 63 -17.74 -6.44 -15.92
C ALA A 63 -18.96 -7.08 -15.21
N LYS A 64 -18.73 -7.96 -14.24
CA LYS A 64 -19.79 -8.67 -13.52
C LYS A 64 -20.03 -8.06 -12.14
N THR A 65 -21.29 -8.04 -11.73
CA THR A 65 -21.66 -7.76 -10.33
C THR A 65 -21.21 -8.93 -9.45
N ILE A 66 -20.97 -8.65 -8.18
CA ILE A 66 -20.64 -9.69 -7.19
C ILE A 66 -21.75 -9.76 -6.14
N PRO A 67 -22.11 -10.97 -5.68
CA PRO A 67 -22.89 -11.09 -4.47
C PRO A 67 -22.02 -10.67 -3.27
N LEU A 68 -22.67 -10.23 -2.19
CA LEU A 68 -22.00 -9.94 -0.93
C LEU A 68 -21.64 -11.27 -0.26
N THR A 69 -20.42 -11.76 -0.56
CA THR A 69 -19.92 -13.05 -0.08
C THR A 69 -18.45 -12.93 0.28
N HIS A 70 -17.98 -13.79 1.17
CA HIS A 70 -16.58 -13.85 1.57
C HIS A 70 -15.67 -14.43 0.47
N ASP A 71 -16.22 -15.17 -0.50
CA ASP A 71 -15.48 -15.76 -1.61
C ASP A 71 -15.27 -14.77 -2.76
N ILE A 72 -14.38 -13.80 -2.51
CA ILE A 72 -14.10 -12.70 -3.45
C ILE A 72 -12.91 -12.99 -4.38
N ILE A 73 -12.23 -14.12 -4.24
CA ILE A 73 -10.95 -14.37 -4.96
C ILE A 73 -11.17 -14.37 -6.47
N CYS A 74 -12.28 -14.94 -6.94
CA CYS A 74 -12.68 -14.91 -8.35
C CYS A 74 -12.85 -13.49 -8.90
N ARG A 75 -13.11 -12.49 -8.04
CA ARG A 75 -13.26 -11.08 -8.41
C ARG A 75 -11.95 -10.30 -8.33
N VAL A 76 -11.18 -10.48 -7.25
CA VAL A 76 -9.98 -9.68 -6.97
C VAL A 76 -8.73 -10.21 -7.66
N LEU A 77 -8.61 -11.54 -7.79
CA LEU A 77 -7.47 -12.24 -8.37
C LEU A 77 -7.96 -13.34 -9.34
N PRO A 78 -8.75 -13.00 -10.38
CA PRO A 78 -9.41 -13.98 -11.26
C PRO A 78 -8.43 -14.93 -11.95
N TYR A 79 -7.26 -14.43 -12.37
CA TYR A 79 -6.26 -15.26 -13.02
C TYR A 79 -5.62 -16.28 -12.06
N ILE A 80 -5.43 -15.90 -10.79
CA ILE A 80 -4.92 -16.83 -9.77
C ILE A 80 -5.96 -17.91 -9.50
N HIS A 81 -7.23 -17.52 -9.37
CA HIS A 81 -8.34 -18.45 -9.17
C HIS A 81 -8.49 -19.45 -10.32
N GLN A 82 -8.51 -18.97 -11.57
CA GLN A 82 -8.68 -19.85 -12.73
C GLN A 82 -7.47 -20.79 -12.90
N TRP A 83 -6.25 -20.27 -12.79
CA TRP A 83 -5.05 -21.08 -12.93
C TRP A 83 -4.81 -22.03 -11.75
N SER A 84 -5.28 -21.73 -10.55
CA SER A 84 -5.20 -22.67 -9.43
C SER A 84 -6.12 -23.88 -9.63
N MET A 85 -7.28 -23.68 -10.26
CA MET A 85 -8.16 -24.79 -10.66
C MET A 85 -7.56 -25.65 -11.77
N GLU A 86 -6.83 -25.04 -12.71
CA GLU A 86 -6.26 -25.73 -13.87
C GLU A 86 -4.92 -26.43 -13.55
N TYR A 87 -4.04 -25.77 -12.80
CA TYR A 87 -2.67 -26.22 -12.56
C TYR A 87 -2.39 -26.61 -11.10
N GLY A 88 -3.36 -26.45 -10.21
CA GLY A 88 -3.25 -26.80 -8.79
C GLY A 88 -2.73 -25.67 -7.89
N LYS A 89 -2.40 -26.03 -6.64
CA LYS A 89 -2.00 -25.08 -5.58
C LYS A 89 -0.68 -24.34 -5.84
N MET A 90 0.13 -24.82 -6.79
CA MET A 90 1.38 -24.19 -7.18
C MET A 90 1.50 -24.19 -8.70
N PHE A 91 1.75 -23.02 -9.28
CA PHE A 91 1.94 -22.89 -10.72
C PHE A 91 2.85 -21.72 -11.05
N VAL A 92 3.48 -21.78 -12.23
CA VAL A 92 4.37 -20.72 -12.73
C VAL A 92 3.69 -19.96 -13.87
N TYR A 93 3.61 -18.64 -13.74
CA TYR A 93 3.16 -17.74 -14.80
C TYR A 93 4.19 -16.65 -15.07
N TRP A 94 3.96 -15.83 -16.09
CA TRP A 94 4.96 -14.90 -16.60
C TRP A 94 4.43 -13.48 -16.65
N PHE A 95 5.21 -12.53 -16.12
CA PHE A 95 4.94 -11.10 -16.25
C PHE A 95 6.04 -10.46 -17.09
N GLY A 96 5.81 -10.36 -18.40
CA GLY A 96 6.89 -10.21 -19.36
C GLY A 96 7.84 -11.42 -19.31
N PRO A 97 9.16 -11.25 -19.45
CA PRO A 97 10.12 -12.35 -19.32
C PRO A 97 10.39 -12.78 -17.87
N LYS A 98 9.73 -12.16 -16.87
CA LYS A 98 9.95 -12.47 -15.45
C LYS A 98 8.98 -13.57 -14.99
N PRO A 99 9.47 -14.73 -14.53
CA PRO A 99 8.61 -15.76 -13.98
C PRO A 99 8.05 -15.33 -12.61
N ARG A 100 6.87 -15.83 -12.28
CA ARG A 100 6.23 -15.71 -10.98
C ARG A 100 5.69 -17.08 -10.58
N LEU A 101 6.12 -17.55 -9.42
CA LEU A 101 5.59 -18.76 -8.81
C LEU A 101 4.45 -18.35 -7.87
N THR A 102 3.25 -18.86 -8.13
CA THR A 102 2.12 -18.74 -7.22
C THR A 102 2.11 -19.92 -6.28
N ILE A 103 1.89 -19.65 -4.99
CA ILE A 103 1.79 -20.66 -3.93
C ILE A 103 0.51 -20.38 -3.15
N SER A 104 -0.35 -21.39 -3.04
CA SER A 104 -1.60 -21.34 -2.27
C SER A 104 -1.60 -22.31 -1.08
N ASP A 105 -0.47 -22.97 -0.80
CA ASP A 105 -0.32 -23.85 0.34
C ASP A 105 -0.02 -23.05 1.63
N PRO A 106 -0.84 -23.14 2.69
CA PRO A 106 -0.65 -22.34 3.90
C PRO A 106 0.65 -22.62 4.64
N VAL A 107 1.17 -23.86 4.60
CA VAL A 107 2.40 -24.23 5.30
C VAL A 107 3.59 -23.55 4.63
N MET A 108 3.65 -23.60 3.29
CA MET A 108 4.69 -22.89 2.53
C MET A 108 4.57 -21.38 2.63
N ILE A 109 3.34 -20.83 2.58
CA ILE A 109 3.12 -19.38 2.77
C ILE A 109 3.67 -18.94 4.13
N LYS A 110 3.38 -19.70 5.19
CA LYS A 110 3.92 -19.43 6.53
C LYS A 110 5.44 -19.47 6.53
N GLU A 111 6.05 -20.49 5.94
CA GLU A 111 7.51 -20.61 5.86
C GLU A 111 8.14 -19.41 5.13
N ILE A 112 7.60 -19.02 3.98
CA ILE A 112 8.08 -17.88 3.18
C ILE A 112 7.97 -16.57 3.94
N LEU A 113 6.84 -16.33 4.62
CA LEU A 113 6.58 -15.08 5.33
C LEU A 113 7.27 -14.98 6.70
N THR A 114 7.66 -16.10 7.31
CA THR A 114 8.31 -16.11 8.64
C THR A 114 9.83 -16.28 8.57
N ASN A 115 10.37 -16.78 7.46
CA ASN A 115 11.81 -16.95 7.26
C ASN A 115 12.49 -15.62 6.86
N THR A 116 12.71 -14.74 7.83
CA THR A 116 13.31 -13.41 7.64
C THR A 116 14.77 -13.43 7.20
N GLY A 117 15.51 -14.52 7.42
CA GLY A 117 16.89 -14.70 6.96
C GLY A 117 17.01 -15.49 5.64
N GLY A 118 15.88 -15.89 5.07
CA GLY A 118 15.81 -16.68 3.85
C GLY A 118 16.06 -15.85 2.58
N PRO A 119 16.07 -16.50 1.40
CA PRO A 119 16.29 -15.83 0.11
C PRO A 119 15.07 -15.05 -0.40
N PHE A 120 13.98 -14.96 0.38
CA PHE A 120 12.73 -14.34 -0.05
C PHE A 120 12.79 -12.82 0.08
N ARG A 121 12.67 -12.14 -1.06
CA ARG A 121 12.66 -10.67 -1.17
C ARG A 121 11.33 -10.16 -1.70
N LYS A 122 11.02 -8.89 -1.47
CA LYS A 122 9.82 -8.27 -2.01
C LYS A 122 9.96 -8.13 -3.52
N VAL A 123 8.83 -8.09 -4.20
CA VAL A 123 8.82 -7.70 -5.62
C VAL A 123 9.07 -6.20 -5.70
N GLY A 124 10.26 -5.82 -6.14
CA GLY A 124 10.64 -4.41 -6.26
C GLY A 124 9.76 -3.62 -7.24
N PHE A 125 9.66 -2.31 -7.01
CA PHE A 125 8.93 -1.41 -7.88
C PHE A 125 9.69 -1.08 -9.17
N THR A 126 8.93 -0.90 -10.25
CA THR A 126 9.44 -0.27 -11.47
C THR A 126 9.64 1.23 -11.25
N PRO A 127 10.43 1.94 -12.08
CA PRO A 127 10.59 3.39 -11.97
C PRO A 127 9.28 4.18 -12.06
N VAL A 128 8.21 3.60 -12.61
CA VAL A 128 6.90 4.22 -12.76
C VAL A 128 5.99 3.89 -11.57
N SER A 129 5.96 2.64 -11.12
CA SER A 129 5.16 2.26 -9.95
C SER A 129 5.77 2.81 -8.65
N LYS A 130 7.07 3.08 -8.62
CA LYS A 130 7.73 3.68 -7.45
C LYS A 130 7.26 5.12 -7.14
N LEU A 131 6.60 5.80 -8.08
CA LEU A 131 6.18 7.20 -7.90
C LEU A 131 5.15 7.40 -6.77
N LEU A 132 4.35 6.40 -6.42
CA LEU A 132 3.38 6.54 -5.31
C LEU A 132 4.08 6.60 -3.94
N PHE A 133 5.03 5.68 -3.70
CA PHE A 133 5.66 5.48 -2.39
C PHE A 133 7.08 6.05 -2.28
N GLY A 134 7.72 6.40 -3.40
CA GLY A 134 9.13 6.77 -3.43
C GLY A 134 10.05 5.63 -2.98
N GLU A 135 11.18 5.99 -2.36
CA GLU A 135 12.04 5.08 -1.57
C GLU A 135 11.62 5.08 -0.11
N GLY A 136 10.31 4.95 0.16
CA GLY A 136 9.81 4.78 1.53
C GLY A 136 9.78 3.31 1.96
N LEU A 137 9.40 3.08 3.21
CA LEU A 137 9.39 1.76 3.88
C LEU A 137 8.75 0.60 3.09
N VAL A 138 7.74 0.88 2.28
CA VAL A 138 7.08 -0.15 1.45
C VAL A 138 8.04 -0.72 0.41
N GLY A 139 8.88 0.14 -0.19
CA GLY A 139 9.79 -0.20 -1.28
C GLY A 139 11.24 -0.50 -0.86
N LEU A 140 11.65 -0.11 0.35
CA LEU A 140 12.99 -0.37 0.87
C LEU A 140 13.17 -1.85 1.27
N GLU A 141 14.42 -2.31 1.15
CA GLU A 141 14.91 -3.63 1.58
C GLU A 141 16.22 -3.50 2.37
N ASP A 142 16.69 -4.62 2.93
CA ASP A 142 18.01 -4.77 3.54
C ASP A 142 18.29 -3.70 4.63
N GLU A 143 19.54 -3.23 4.75
CA GLU A 143 19.98 -2.34 5.83
C GLU A 143 19.22 -1.00 5.85
N GLN A 144 18.93 -0.42 4.68
CA GLN A 144 18.17 0.82 4.57
C GLN A 144 16.77 0.66 5.18
N TRP A 145 16.09 -0.45 4.89
CA TRP A 145 14.78 -0.73 5.48
C TRP A 145 14.87 -0.85 7.00
N VAL A 146 15.90 -1.51 7.53
CA VAL A 146 16.08 -1.68 8.99
C VAL A 146 16.21 -0.32 9.68
N VAL A 147 17.04 0.59 9.16
CA VAL A 147 17.24 1.93 9.72
C VAL A 147 15.94 2.73 9.67
N HIS A 148 15.32 2.85 8.49
CA HIS A 148 14.07 3.60 8.32
C HIS A 148 12.96 3.05 9.22
N ARG A 149 12.82 1.72 9.31
CA ARG A 149 11.77 1.06 10.09
C ARG A 149 11.96 1.32 11.57
N ARG A 150 13.20 1.27 12.05
CA ARG A 150 13.55 1.55 13.43
C ARG A 150 13.23 3.00 13.81
N ILE A 151 13.63 3.96 12.98
CA ILE A 151 13.35 5.38 13.21
C ILE A 151 11.84 5.63 13.24
N ALA A 152 11.10 5.16 12.23
CA ALA A 152 9.65 5.35 12.14
C ALA A 152 8.89 4.67 13.28
N ASN A 153 9.29 3.46 13.69
CA ASN A 153 8.64 2.72 14.79
C ASN A 153 8.63 3.48 16.12
N GLN A 154 9.54 4.45 16.32
CA GLN A 154 9.50 5.30 17.50
C GLN A 154 8.16 6.01 17.63
N ALA A 155 7.52 6.41 16.52
CA ALA A 155 6.23 7.09 16.56
C ALA A 155 5.06 6.18 16.99
N PHE A 156 5.24 4.87 16.88
CA PHE A 156 4.19 3.86 17.05
C PHE A 156 4.37 3.04 18.33
N THR A 157 5.00 3.61 19.37
CA THR A 157 4.99 2.98 20.70
C THR A 157 3.58 3.02 21.28
N ILE A 158 3.25 2.05 22.15
CA ILE A 158 1.91 1.95 22.75
C ILE A 158 1.52 3.27 23.43
N ASP A 159 2.41 3.89 24.21
CA ASP A 159 2.11 5.13 24.92
C ASP A 159 1.82 6.30 23.96
N ARG A 160 2.53 6.37 22.83
CA ARG A 160 2.29 7.41 21.80
C ARG A 160 0.97 7.19 21.07
N VAL A 161 0.69 5.94 20.70
CA VAL A 161 -0.58 5.58 20.06
C VAL A 161 -1.76 5.82 21.01
N LYS A 162 -1.63 5.51 22.31
CA LYS A 162 -2.62 5.88 23.32
C LYS A 162 -2.82 7.40 23.39
N GLY A 163 -1.75 8.18 23.28
CA GLY A 163 -1.78 9.63 23.22
C GLY A 163 -2.54 10.21 22.02
N TRP A 164 -2.75 9.44 20.95
CA TRP A 164 -3.52 9.88 19.77
C TRP A 164 -5.04 9.79 19.95
N LEU A 165 -5.50 9.05 20.97
CA LEU A 165 -6.92 8.78 21.17
C LEU A 165 -7.81 10.03 21.28
N PRO A 166 -7.39 11.14 21.93
CA PRO A 166 -8.18 12.37 21.95
C PRO A 166 -8.40 12.96 20.56
N GLU A 167 -7.36 13.00 19.72
CA GLU A 167 -7.46 13.50 18.34
C GLU A 167 -8.31 12.59 17.47
N ILE A 168 -8.16 11.26 17.61
CA ILE A 168 -9.01 10.28 16.90
C ILE A 168 -10.48 10.47 17.29
N THR A 169 -10.76 10.60 18.58
CA THR A 169 -12.11 10.82 19.10
C THR A 169 -12.72 12.12 18.56
N LEU A 170 -11.92 13.19 18.50
CA LEU A 170 -12.33 14.47 17.95
C LEU A 170 -12.68 14.35 16.46
N SER A 171 -11.83 13.70 15.66
CA SER A 171 -12.09 13.45 14.23
C SER A 171 -13.36 12.64 14.01
N VAL A 172 -13.59 11.59 14.81
CA VAL A 172 -14.80 10.76 14.73
C VAL A 172 -16.05 11.58 15.08
N ARG A 173 -16.02 12.35 16.18
CA ARG A 173 -17.14 13.23 16.57
C ARG A 173 -17.51 14.23 15.48
N ASN A 174 -16.53 14.91 14.90
CA ASN A 174 -16.77 15.86 13.81
C ASN A 174 -17.49 15.24 12.60
N VAL A 175 -17.30 13.94 12.35
CA VAL A 175 -18.02 13.21 11.28
C VAL A 175 -19.43 12.85 11.73
N LEU A 176 -19.59 12.36 12.97
CA LEU A 176 -20.90 12.01 13.53
C LEU A 176 -21.81 13.25 13.67
N ASP A 177 -21.29 14.38 14.15
CA ASP A 177 -22.03 15.64 14.28
C ASP A 177 -22.58 16.08 12.90
N LYS A 178 -21.78 15.95 11.84
CA LYS A 178 -22.23 16.22 10.46
C LYS A 178 -23.32 15.26 9.99
N TRP A 179 -23.28 14.00 10.43
CA TRP A 179 -24.33 13.04 10.09
C TRP A 179 -25.62 13.34 10.85
N GLU A 180 -25.52 13.80 12.10
CA GLU A 180 -26.67 14.28 12.87
C GLU A 180 -27.32 15.52 12.22
N GLU A 181 -26.52 16.49 11.77
CA GLU A 181 -26.99 17.65 10.99
C GLU A 181 -27.67 17.22 9.68
N MET A 182 -27.09 16.27 8.93
CA MET A 182 -27.69 15.77 7.68
C MET A 182 -29.01 15.05 7.91
N LYS A 183 -29.16 14.37 9.05
CA LYS A 183 -30.37 13.67 9.44
C LYS A 183 -31.47 14.62 9.92
N GLU A 184 -31.15 15.85 10.34
CA GLU A 184 -32.08 16.74 11.03
C GLU A 184 -33.42 16.89 10.29
N GLY A 185 -34.51 16.46 10.94
CA GLY A 185 -35.86 16.48 10.37
C GLY A 185 -36.23 15.29 9.47
N MET A 186 -35.35 14.29 9.32
CA MET A 186 -35.57 13.08 8.52
C MET A 186 -35.62 11.82 9.40
N GLU A 187 -36.52 10.88 9.07
CA GLU A 187 -36.61 9.58 9.73
C GLU A 187 -35.42 8.67 9.33
N GLU A 188 -35.08 8.69 8.05
CA GLU A 188 -33.99 7.94 7.42
C GLU A 188 -33.14 8.87 6.54
N PHE A 189 -31.84 8.58 6.43
CA PHE A 189 -30.93 9.27 5.52
C PHE A 189 -29.92 8.29 4.91
N GLU A 190 -29.48 8.57 3.68
CA GLU A 190 -28.50 7.76 2.97
C GLU A 190 -27.16 8.50 2.87
N VAL A 191 -26.06 7.80 3.12
CA VAL A 191 -24.72 8.36 3.03
C VAL A 191 -23.74 7.38 2.40
N ASP A 192 -22.90 7.87 1.50
CA ASP A 192 -21.72 7.15 1.03
C ASP A 192 -20.66 7.13 2.14
N VAL A 193 -20.69 6.07 2.95
CA VAL A 193 -19.76 5.88 4.07
C VAL A 193 -18.30 5.79 3.61
N HIS A 194 -18.01 5.30 2.40
CA HIS A 194 -16.64 5.17 1.91
C HIS A 194 -16.00 6.55 1.78
N LYS A 195 -16.72 7.50 1.15
CA LYS A 195 -16.28 8.88 1.02
C LYS A 195 -16.04 9.54 2.38
N GLN A 196 -16.94 9.31 3.35
CA GLN A 196 -16.83 9.87 4.71
C GLN A 196 -15.63 9.28 5.47
N LEU A 197 -15.43 7.97 5.38
CA LEU A 197 -14.35 7.27 6.06
C LEU A 197 -12.97 7.59 5.48
N ARG A 198 -12.88 7.89 4.17
CA ARG A 198 -11.65 8.45 3.58
C ARG A 198 -11.31 9.80 4.20
N LEU A 199 -12.27 10.71 4.35
CA LEU A 199 -12.06 12.00 5.01
C LEU A 199 -11.68 11.83 6.49
N LEU A 200 -12.35 10.93 7.20
CA LEU A 200 -12.07 10.63 8.61
C LEU A 200 -10.61 10.15 8.80
N THR A 201 -10.20 9.14 8.05
CA THR A 201 -8.86 8.55 8.19
C THR A 201 -7.76 9.50 7.74
N ALA A 202 -8.04 10.34 6.76
CA ALA A 202 -7.17 11.44 6.35
C ALA A 202 -6.98 12.48 7.47
N ASP A 203 -8.05 12.92 8.13
CA ASP A 203 -7.98 13.84 9.26
C ASP A 203 -7.22 13.22 10.45
N VAL A 204 -7.50 11.95 10.75
CA VAL A 204 -6.81 11.20 11.81
C VAL A 204 -5.31 11.15 11.56
N ILE A 205 -4.86 10.71 10.38
CA ILE A 205 -3.41 10.59 10.12
C ILE A 205 -2.73 11.97 10.10
N SER A 206 -3.39 13.01 9.56
CA SER A 206 -2.88 14.38 9.59
C SER A 206 -2.64 14.89 11.01
N ARG A 207 -3.62 14.74 11.92
CA ARG A 207 -3.52 15.21 13.31
C ARG A 207 -2.50 14.43 14.12
N THR A 208 -2.53 13.11 13.99
CA THR A 208 -1.78 12.20 14.88
C THR A 208 -0.33 12.03 14.45
N ALA A 209 -0.09 11.70 13.17
CA ALA A 209 1.24 11.40 12.67
C ALA A 209 1.98 12.65 12.19
N PHE A 210 1.28 13.63 11.61
CA PHE A 210 1.92 14.80 11.01
C PHE A 210 1.78 16.08 11.85
N GLY A 211 0.95 16.07 12.90
CA GLY A 211 0.68 17.27 13.71
C GLY A 211 0.08 18.43 12.90
N SER A 212 -0.47 18.13 11.72
CA SER A 212 -1.04 19.07 10.77
C SER A 212 -2.56 18.96 10.81
N ASN A 213 -3.29 19.98 10.35
CA ASN A 213 -4.73 19.82 10.12
C ASN A 213 -4.99 19.09 8.79
N PHE A 214 -6.22 18.57 8.60
CA PHE A 214 -6.63 17.90 7.37
C PHE A 214 -6.45 18.78 6.12
N GLU A 215 -6.75 20.08 6.22
CA GLU A 215 -6.69 20.99 5.07
C GLU A 215 -5.26 21.14 4.53
N GLU A 216 -4.25 21.10 5.40
CA GLU A 216 -2.82 21.06 5.00
C GLU A 216 -2.46 19.76 4.25
N GLY A 217 -3.03 18.62 4.64
CA GLY A 217 -2.81 17.31 4.01
C GLY A 217 -3.65 17.04 2.76
N LYS A 218 -4.79 17.73 2.60
CA LYS A 218 -5.81 17.52 1.55
C LYS A 218 -5.23 17.52 0.14
N ARG A 219 -4.29 18.44 -0.13
CA ARG A 219 -3.61 18.49 -1.43
C ARG A 219 -2.78 17.23 -1.69
N ILE A 220 -2.08 16.73 -0.68
CA ILE A 220 -1.25 15.51 -0.78
C ILE A 220 -2.15 14.31 -1.06
N PHE A 221 -3.25 14.15 -0.31
CA PHE A 221 -4.19 13.04 -0.51
C PHE A 221 -4.76 13.00 -1.93
N ASN A 222 -5.22 14.15 -2.46
CA ASN A 222 -5.76 14.22 -3.81
C ASN A 222 -4.72 13.93 -4.91
N LEU A 223 -3.47 14.36 -4.71
CA LEU A 223 -2.39 14.02 -5.62
C LEU A 223 -2.06 12.52 -5.58
N GLN A 224 -2.03 11.92 -4.39
CA GLN A 224 -1.74 10.50 -4.22
C GLN A 224 -2.86 9.60 -4.74
N GLU A 225 -4.12 10.02 -4.66
CA GLU A 225 -5.25 9.34 -5.30
C GLU A 225 -5.07 9.26 -6.82
N GLN A 226 -4.62 10.34 -7.46
CA GLN A 226 -4.29 10.32 -8.88
C GLN A 226 -3.06 9.45 -9.17
N GLN A 227 -2.04 9.49 -8.32
CA GLN A 227 -0.87 8.61 -8.43
C GLN A 227 -1.26 7.13 -8.29
N MET A 228 -2.26 6.79 -7.47
CA MET A 228 -2.75 5.43 -7.28
C MET A 228 -3.29 4.82 -8.58
N ASN A 229 -4.04 5.60 -9.37
CA ASN A 229 -4.51 5.14 -10.68
C ASN A 229 -3.34 4.77 -11.61
N HIS A 230 -2.29 5.58 -11.61
CA HIS A 230 -1.08 5.30 -12.38
C HIS A 230 -0.25 4.15 -11.82
N PHE A 231 -0.24 3.99 -10.50
CA PHE A 231 0.39 2.87 -9.79
C PHE A 231 -0.25 1.55 -10.22
N LEU A 232 -1.58 1.45 -10.14
CA LEU A 232 -2.34 0.26 -10.51
C LEU A 232 -2.09 -0.13 -11.98
N GLN A 233 -2.11 0.84 -12.89
CA GLN A 233 -1.75 0.61 -14.30
C GLN A 233 -0.31 0.11 -14.48
N ALA A 234 0.63 0.61 -13.69
CA ALA A 234 2.03 0.24 -13.78
C ALA A 234 2.30 -1.16 -13.23
N VAL A 235 1.65 -1.57 -12.14
CA VAL A 235 1.80 -2.92 -11.59
C VAL A 235 1.03 -3.98 -12.39
N SER A 236 0.02 -3.57 -13.17
CA SER A 236 -0.72 -4.45 -14.08
C SER A 236 -0.13 -4.55 -15.50
N SER A 237 0.93 -3.78 -15.82
CA SER A 237 1.53 -3.74 -17.16
C SER A 237 3.02 -4.11 -17.14
N VAL A 238 3.48 -4.80 -18.19
CA VAL A 238 4.92 -5.09 -18.34
C VAL A 238 5.68 -3.79 -18.56
N TYR A 239 6.68 -3.52 -17.70
CA TYR A 239 7.49 -2.33 -17.81
C TYR A 239 8.46 -2.42 -19.00
N ILE A 240 8.41 -1.41 -19.88
CA ILE A 240 9.31 -1.26 -21.02
C ILE A 240 10.37 -0.20 -20.66
N PRO A 241 11.66 -0.57 -20.52
CA PRO A 241 12.74 0.38 -20.29
C PRO A 241 12.76 1.50 -21.32
N GLY A 242 13.02 2.74 -20.87
CA GLY A 242 13.06 3.91 -21.75
C GLY A 242 11.70 4.54 -22.07
N TYR A 243 10.61 3.77 -22.07
CA TYR A 243 9.26 4.27 -22.41
C TYR A 243 8.80 5.41 -21.51
N ARG A 244 9.28 5.46 -20.25
CA ARG A 244 8.98 6.54 -19.29
C ARG A 244 9.47 7.92 -19.74
N PHE A 245 10.46 7.99 -20.61
CA PHE A 245 11.06 9.25 -21.07
C PHE A 245 10.39 9.80 -22.34
N LEU A 246 9.52 9.01 -22.98
CA LEU A 246 8.77 9.49 -24.14
C LEU A 246 7.77 10.57 -23.69
N PRO A 247 7.59 11.66 -24.48
CA PRO A 247 6.74 12.79 -24.12
C PRO A 247 5.24 12.51 -24.31
N THR A 248 4.76 11.37 -23.80
CA THR A 248 3.34 10.99 -23.83
C THR A 248 2.55 11.79 -22.80
N LYS A 249 1.23 11.97 -23.02
CA LYS A 249 0.34 12.63 -22.06
C LYS A 249 0.44 11.99 -20.66
N MET A 250 0.44 10.66 -20.60
CA MET A 250 0.53 9.89 -19.36
C MET A 250 1.88 10.09 -18.63
N ASN A 251 3.00 10.11 -19.34
CA ASN A 251 4.30 10.34 -18.70
C ASN A 251 4.46 11.77 -18.18
N ARG A 252 3.94 12.76 -18.92
CA ARG A 252 3.89 14.16 -18.46
C ARG A 252 3.04 14.30 -17.20
N GLU A 253 1.89 13.63 -17.15
CA GLU A 253 1.02 13.66 -15.98
C GLU A 253 1.68 13.00 -14.76
N ARG A 254 2.31 11.84 -14.94
CA ARG A 254 3.09 11.18 -13.86
C ARG A 254 4.21 12.07 -13.32
N ASP A 255 4.96 12.74 -14.20
CA ASP A 255 6.02 13.67 -13.81
C ASP A 255 5.47 14.89 -13.08
N ARG A 256 4.36 15.46 -13.55
CA ARG A 256 3.66 16.56 -12.89
C ARG A 256 3.19 16.15 -11.48
N LEU A 257 2.47 15.04 -11.37
CA LEU A 257 1.95 14.54 -10.08
C LEU A 257 3.09 14.27 -9.09
N GLU A 258 4.20 13.68 -9.54
CA GLU A 258 5.36 13.46 -8.68
C GLU A 258 5.97 14.77 -8.18
N LYS A 259 6.18 15.74 -9.07
CA LYS A 259 6.72 17.06 -8.71
C LYS A 259 5.83 17.80 -7.73
N GLU A 260 4.53 17.84 -7.99
CA GLU A 260 3.56 18.51 -7.11
C GLU A 260 3.48 17.81 -5.75
N THR A 261 3.44 16.47 -5.71
CA THR A 261 3.37 15.71 -4.46
C THR A 261 4.63 15.94 -3.61
N ARG A 262 5.82 15.82 -4.22
CA ARG A 262 7.08 16.10 -3.52
C ARG A 262 7.15 17.54 -3.02
N ALA A 263 6.68 18.52 -3.81
CA ALA A 263 6.68 19.92 -3.41
C ALA A 263 5.78 20.17 -2.20
N SER A 264 4.55 19.62 -2.20
CA SER A 264 3.63 19.74 -1.06
C SER A 264 4.18 19.11 0.21
N ILE A 265 4.77 17.92 0.11
CA ILE A 265 5.37 17.24 1.27
C ILE A 265 6.62 17.98 1.75
N LYS A 266 7.47 18.49 0.85
CA LYS A 266 8.63 19.31 1.24
C LYS A 266 8.22 20.56 1.98
N ALA A 267 7.12 21.22 1.59
CA ALA A 267 6.60 22.37 2.31
C ALA A 267 6.18 22.02 3.75
N LEU A 268 5.54 20.86 3.94
CA LEU A 268 5.17 20.34 5.27
C LEU A 268 6.42 20.02 6.12
N VAL A 269 7.41 19.35 5.52
CA VAL A 269 8.68 19.05 6.19
C VAL A 269 9.37 20.33 6.63
N GLU A 270 9.38 21.37 5.79
CA GLU A 270 9.98 22.65 6.10
C GLU A 270 9.20 23.42 7.16
N SER A 271 7.86 23.36 7.16
CA SER A 271 7.08 23.99 8.22
C SER A 271 7.33 23.35 9.59
N GLU A 272 7.43 22.02 9.65
CA GLU A 272 7.72 21.31 10.91
C GLU A 272 9.15 21.58 11.40
N LYS A 273 10.14 21.70 10.49
CA LYS A 273 11.50 22.10 10.87
C LYS A 273 11.57 23.48 11.52
N ASN A 274 10.76 24.42 11.04
CA ASN A 274 10.76 25.81 11.50
C ASN A 274 9.86 26.04 12.74
N ARG A 275 9.22 24.99 13.24
CA ARG A 275 8.32 25.07 14.39
C ARG A 275 9.11 25.18 15.71
N LYS A 276 8.80 26.22 16.50
CA LYS A 276 9.51 26.53 17.76
C LYS A 276 9.43 25.43 18.83
N GLU A 277 8.40 24.59 18.79
CA GLU A 277 8.14 23.52 19.77
C GLU A 277 8.64 22.14 19.30
N ARG A 278 9.49 22.08 18.27
CA ARG A 278 9.95 20.82 17.67
C ARG A 278 10.53 19.85 18.70
N GLU A 279 11.26 20.34 19.70
CA GLU A 279 11.88 19.50 20.74
C GLU A 279 10.86 18.77 21.62
N ASN A 280 9.62 19.27 21.71
CA ASN A 280 8.53 18.66 22.47
C ASN A 280 7.56 17.84 21.58
N SER A 281 7.67 17.97 20.25
CA SER A 281 6.80 17.28 19.31
C SER A 281 7.21 15.82 19.17
N THR A 282 6.30 14.90 19.46
CA THR A 282 6.53 13.44 19.39
C THR A 282 5.74 12.77 18.25
N ASN A 283 5.28 13.56 17.28
CA ASN A 283 4.59 13.04 16.10
C ASN A 283 5.57 12.34 15.15
N LEU A 284 5.05 11.57 14.18
CA LEU A 284 5.88 10.81 13.25
C LEU A 284 6.82 11.71 12.45
N LEU A 285 6.34 12.84 11.94
CA LEU A 285 7.16 13.75 11.14
C LEU A 285 8.34 14.34 11.92
N SER A 286 8.12 14.77 13.16
CA SER A 286 9.17 15.31 14.02
C SER A 286 10.23 14.25 14.35
N LEU A 287 9.80 13.00 14.55
CA LEU A 287 10.68 11.86 14.81
C LEU A 287 11.48 11.43 13.57
N LEU A 288 10.88 11.42 12.39
CA LEU A 288 11.59 11.18 11.13
C LEU A 288 12.67 12.24 10.88
N LEU A 289 12.44 13.47 11.35
CA LEU A 289 13.41 14.57 11.29
C LEU A 289 14.45 14.55 12.43
N SER A 290 14.25 13.73 13.45
CA SER A 290 15.13 13.67 14.62
C SER A 290 16.30 12.70 14.39
N SER A 291 17.42 12.98 15.04
CA SER A 291 18.54 12.03 15.08
C SER A 291 18.22 10.89 16.03
N TYR A 292 18.42 9.65 15.58
CA TYR A 292 18.25 8.45 16.38
C TYR A 292 19.61 7.90 16.80
N LYS A 293 19.78 7.57 18.08
CA LYS A 293 21.00 6.91 18.57
C LYS A 293 20.74 5.41 18.68
N ASN A 294 21.45 4.62 17.89
CA ASN A 294 21.30 3.16 17.88
C ASN A 294 21.96 2.50 19.10
N GLN A 295 21.80 1.18 19.23
CA GLN A 295 22.32 0.40 20.37
C GLN A 295 23.85 0.43 20.49
N ASN A 296 24.55 0.71 19.38
CA ASN A 296 26.01 0.83 19.34
C ASN A 296 26.48 2.26 19.65
N GLY A 297 25.53 3.19 19.87
CA GLY A 297 25.80 4.59 20.12
C GLY A 297 26.02 5.44 18.87
N GLU A 298 25.84 4.87 17.68
CA GLU A 298 25.95 5.58 16.41
C GLU A 298 24.68 6.40 16.14
N ILE A 299 24.85 7.54 15.49
CA ILE A 299 23.75 8.43 15.15
C ILE A 299 23.27 8.08 13.74
N GLU A 300 22.01 7.65 13.66
CA GLU A 300 21.27 7.40 12.42
C GLU A 300 20.26 8.54 12.21
N ASN A 301 20.25 9.14 11.03
CA ASN A 301 19.32 10.21 10.68
C ASN A 301 18.90 10.06 9.22
N LEU A 302 17.66 10.45 8.92
CA LEU A 302 17.15 10.47 7.55
C LEU A 302 17.49 11.79 6.88
N GLU A 303 17.89 11.71 5.61
CA GLU A 303 17.98 12.88 4.75
C GLU A 303 16.60 13.45 4.42
N VAL A 304 16.54 14.72 4.03
CA VAL A 304 15.27 15.40 3.73
C VAL A 304 14.48 14.68 2.63
N ASP A 305 15.16 14.19 1.59
CA ASP A 305 14.48 13.46 0.52
C ASP A 305 14.00 12.07 0.94
N GLU A 306 14.67 11.44 1.92
CA GLU A 306 14.23 10.17 2.55
C GLU A 306 13.00 10.41 3.42
N VAL A 307 12.99 11.47 4.24
CA VAL A 307 11.80 11.87 5.02
C VAL A 307 10.61 12.13 4.10
N VAL A 308 10.82 12.82 2.97
CA VAL A 308 9.75 13.04 1.97
C VAL A 308 9.19 11.71 1.45
N ASN A 309 10.04 10.72 1.19
CA ASN A 309 9.59 9.41 0.72
C ASN A 309 8.81 8.64 1.80
N GLU A 310 9.23 8.73 3.06
CA GLU A 310 8.47 8.16 4.18
C GLU A 310 7.12 8.85 4.35
N CYS A 311 7.06 10.19 4.28
CA CYS A 311 5.80 10.93 4.33
C CYS A 311 4.84 10.48 3.23
N LYS A 312 5.30 10.30 1.98
CA LYS A 312 4.46 9.74 0.89
C LYS A 312 3.86 8.39 1.30
N THR A 313 4.68 7.53 1.88
CA THR A 313 4.24 6.20 2.32
C THR A 313 3.17 6.29 3.41
N PHE A 314 3.40 7.07 4.47
CA PHE A 314 2.50 7.14 5.61
C PHE A 314 1.19 7.88 5.33
N TYR A 315 1.23 8.97 4.55
CA TYR A 315 0.00 9.67 4.12
C TYR A 315 -0.92 8.74 3.34
N PHE A 316 -0.37 8.01 2.38
CA PHE A 316 -1.17 7.08 1.58
C PHE A 316 -1.64 5.87 2.39
N ALA A 317 -0.71 5.18 3.04
CA ALA A 317 -0.99 3.91 3.70
C ALA A 317 -1.94 4.08 4.89
N GLY A 318 -1.78 5.14 5.69
CA GLY A 318 -2.60 5.40 6.87
C GLY A 318 -4.06 5.72 6.54
N MET A 319 -4.30 6.40 5.40
CA MET A 319 -5.64 6.77 4.95
C MET A 319 -6.34 5.63 4.20
N GLU A 320 -5.79 5.21 3.05
CA GLU A 320 -6.53 4.35 2.11
C GLU A 320 -6.82 2.96 2.69
N THR A 321 -5.87 2.37 3.42
CA THR A 321 -6.07 1.00 3.97
C THR A 321 -7.12 0.99 5.08
N THR A 322 -7.06 1.96 6.00
CA THR A 322 -7.99 2.10 7.11
C THR A 322 -9.40 2.46 6.63
N ALA A 323 -9.51 3.36 5.65
CA ALA A 323 -10.81 3.74 5.08
C ALA A 323 -11.52 2.54 4.45
N ASN A 324 -10.79 1.73 3.66
CA ASN A 324 -11.32 0.52 3.06
C ASN A 324 -11.72 -0.52 4.11
N LEU A 325 -10.88 -0.74 5.13
CA LEU A 325 -11.20 -1.64 6.25
C LEU A 325 -12.50 -1.24 6.94
N LEU A 326 -12.63 0.03 7.34
CA LEU A 326 -13.82 0.54 8.01
C LEU A 326 -15.06 0.48 7.10
N THR A 327 -14.91 0.73 5.80
CA THR A 327 -16.00 0.64 4.82
C THR A 327 -16.57 -0.78 4.79
N TRP A 328 -15.70 -1.79 4.65
CA TRP A 328 -16.13 -3.19 4.66
C TRP A 328 -16.66 -3.62 6.03
N ALA A 329 -16.07 -3.15 7.13
CA ALA A 329 -16.58 -3.43 8.47
C ALA A 329 -18.02 -2.92 8.67
N LEU A 330 -18.31 -1.67 8.27
CA LEU A 330 -19.66 -1.11 8.36
C LEU A 330 -20.65 -1.86 7.45
N LEU A 331 -20.23 -2.22 6.24
CA LEU A 331 -21.06 -2.99 5.31
C LEU A 331 -21.43 -4.37 5.89
N LEU A 332 -20.45 -5.09 6.43
CA LEU A 332 -20.66 -6.42 7.02
C LEU A 332 -21.48 -6.35 8.32
N LEU A 333 -21.29 -5.31 9.14
CA LEU A 333 -22.13 -5.09 10.32
C LEU A 333 -23.57 -4.73 9.94
N ALA A 334 -23.78 -4.03 8.83
CA ALA A 334 -25.12 -3.73 8.32
C ALA A 334 -25.84 -5.00 7.80
N GLU A 335 -25.11 -5.94 7.21
CA GLU A 335 -25.63 -7.24 6.79
C GLU A 335 -25.84 -8.20 7.97
N HIS A 336 -25.02 -8.11 9.01
CA HIS A 336 -25.02 -9.00 10.17
C HIS A 336 -25.39 -8.27 11.46
N GLN A 337 -26.67 -7.88 11.58
CA GLN A 337 -27.18 -7.07 12.70
C GLN A 337 -26.95 -7.71 14.08
N GLU A 338 -26.98 -9.05 14.20
CA GLU A 338 -26.63 -9.74 15.46
C GLU A 338 -25.23 -9.32 15.96
N TRP A 339 -24.25 -9.24 15.07
CA TRP A 339 -22.89 -8.83 15.42
C TRP A 339 -22.80 -7.34 15.69
N GLN A 340 -23.60 -6.53 14.99
CA GLN A 340 -23.71 -5.10 15.29
C GLN A 340 -24.25 -4.87 16.71
N ASP A 341 -25.32 -5.56 17.10
CA ASP A 341 -25.94 -5.42 18.41
C ASP A 341 -25.01 -5.88 19.52
N ARG A 342 -24.34 -7.03 19.33
CA ARG A 342 -23.35 -7.55 20.30
C ARG A 342 -22.14 -6.62 20.48
N ALA A 343 -21.62 -6.06 19.39
CA ALA A 343 -20.54 -5.09 19.45
C ALA A 343 -20.98 -3.80 20.16
N ARG A 344 -22.20 -3.33 19.89
CA ARG A 344 -22.79 -2.15 20.55
C ARG A 344 -22.99 -2.38 22.04
N GLU A 345 -23.52 -3.54 22.43
CA GLU A 345 -23.72 -3.93 23.82
C GLU A 345 -22.38 -3.98 24.58
N GLU A 346 -21.34 -4.59 23.99
CA GLU A 346 -20.00 -4.59 24.57
C GLU A 346 -19.49 -3.16 24.83
N VAL A 347 -19.60 -2.27 23.83
CA VAL A 347 -19.16 -0.87 23.97
C VAL A 347 -19.94 -0.15 25.06
N ILE A 348 -21.27 -0.32 25.13
CA ILE A 348 -22.09 0.31 26.17
C ILE A 348 -21.72 -0.22 27.56
N ASN A 349 -21.46 -1.52 27.70
CA ASN A 349 -21.11 -2.13 28.98
C ASN A 349 -19.73 -1.70 29.49
N VAL A 350 -18.75 -1.55 28.59
CA VAL A 350 -17.37 -1.19 28.94
C VAL A 350 -17.17 0.32 29.06
N CYS A 351 -17.68 1.10 28.10
CA CYS A 351 -17.44 2.54 28.00
C CYS A 351 -18.59 3.38 28.57
N GLY A 352 -19.80 2.83 28.69
CA GLY A 352 -21.02 3.59 28.95
C GLY A 352 -21.62 4.20 27.67
N GLN A 353 -22.78 4.85 27.82
CA GLN A 353 -23.59 5.26 26.66
C GLN A 353 -23.15 6.58 25.99
N LYS A 354 -22.49 7.48 26.74
CA LYS A 354 -22.13 8.84 26.26
C LYS A 354 -20.65 9.17 26.43
N THR A 355 -19.86 8.23 26.93
CA THR A 355 -18.44 8.45 27.20
C THR A 355 -17.63 7.87 26.04
N PRO A 356 -16.71 8.64 25.44
CA PRO A 356 -15.79 8.09 24.46
C PRO A 356 -14.91 7.00 25.08
N PRO A 357 -14.49 5.99 24.30
CA PRO A 357 -13.52 5.00 24.75
C PRO A 357 -12.22 5.66 25.23
N THR A 358 -11.65 5.16 26.32
CA THR A 358 -10.30 5.49 26.77
C THR A 358 -9.31 4.39 26.39
N ALA A 359 -8.01 4.68 26.50
CA ALA A 359 -6.96 3.71 26.19
C ALA A 359 -7.05 2.42 27.01
N ASP A 360 -7.57 2.51 28.23
CA ASP A 360 -7.72 1.35 29.12
C ASP A 360 -8.96 0.54 28.73
N ASN A 361 -10.10 1.21 28.45
CA ASN A 361 -11.33 0.55 27.99
C ASN A 361 -11.13 -0.22 26.69
N LEU A 362 -10.32 0.30 25.75
CA LEU A 362 -10.06 -0.38 24.47
C LEU A 362 -9.49 -1.79 24.65
N THR A 363 -8.76 -2.06 25.74
CA THR A 363 -8.19 -3.39 26.00
C THR A 363 -9.22 -4.42 26.45
N GLU A 364 -10.38 -3.96 26.91
CA GLU A 364 -11.50 -4.76 27.41
C GLU A 364 -12.53 -5.10 26.33
N LEU A 365 -12.52 -4.38 25.19
CA LEU A 365 -13.43 -4.61 24.06
C LEU A 365 -13.03 -5.84 23.24
N LYS A 366 -13.39 -7.06 23.67
CA LYS A 366 -12.94 -8.32 23.07
C LYS A 366 -13.56 -8.58 21.70
N LEU A 367 -14.85 -8.28 21.53
CA LEU A 367 -15.57 -8.48 20.28
C LEU A 367 -15.12 -7.44 19.24
N VAL A 368 -15.01 -6.17 19.63
CA VAL A 368 -14.61 -5.09 18.70
C VAL A 368 -13.13 -5.21 18.29
N SER A 369 -12.23 -5.64 19.17
CA SER A 369 -10.79 -5.69 18.88
C SER A 369 -10.31 -6.98 18.20
N ILE A 370 -11.21 -7.93 17.90
CA ILE A 370 -10.90 -9.25 17.30
C ILE A 370 -9.65 -9.88 17.97
N LYS A 371 -9.64 -9.93 19.31
CA LYS A 371 -8.79 -10.90 19.99
C LYS A 371 -9.47 -12.25 19.81
N SER A 372 -9.02 -13.04 18.83
CA SER A 372 -9.41 -14.45 18.75
C SER A 372 -9.16 -15.07 20.14
N GLN A 373 -10.21 -15.67 20.71
CA GLN A 373 -10.08 -16.48 21.91
C GLN A 373 -9.09 -17.62 21.70
#